data_AF-A0A1Q7D541-F1
#
_entry.id   AF-A0A1Q7D541-F1
#
_cell.length_a   1.000
_cell.length_b   1.000
_cell.length_c   1.000
_cell.angle_alpha   90.00
_cell.angle_beta   90.00
_cell.angle_gamma   90.00
#
_symmetry.space_group_name_H-M   'P 1'
#
loop_
_entity.id
_entity.type
_entity.pdbx_description
1 polymer ?
#
loop_
_entity_poly.entity_id
_entity_poly.type
_entity_poly.pdbx_seq_one_letter_code
_entity_poly.pdbx_strand_id
1 'polypeptide(L)'
;MVNTLVERYGRTGFAALSSVIWALPMAAWAGSSDLSPIDKTAYPWIALSIGLVMLLVWLVLLTRLARIPVSPRPRRFDLAQMTTPEKRWTLGFLAFVTGLIAWLNAAATVDWGPLGSAISAGQTGPILLAVVLGVYAVVMIAGIWYAWGRASRAYAHRISSSRPGAAPAPR
;
A
#
# COMPACT_ATOMS: atom_id res chain seq x y z
N MET A 1 -18.89 12.58 9.96
CA MET A 1 -17.57 12.60 9.28
C MET A 1 -17.22 11.24 8.67
N VAL A 2 -17.13 10.15 9.45
CA VAL A 2 -16.81 8.81 8.92
C VAL A 2 -17.83 8.35 7.86
N ASN A 3 -19.14 8.48 8.11
CA ASN A 3 -20.16 8.12 7.13
C ASN A 3 -20.00 8.86 5.79
N THR A 4 -19.63 10.15 5.83
CA THR A 4 -19.38 10.96 4.62
C THR A 4 -18.17 10.47 3.83
N LEU A 5 -17.10 10.06 4.52
CA LEU A 5 -15.91 9.50 3.89
C LEU A 5 -16.19 8.10 3.32
N VAL A 6 -16.93 7.26 4.05
CA VAL A 6 -17.36 5.93 3.59
C VAL A 6 -18.28 6.05 2.39
N GLU A 7 -19.18 7.03 2.38
CA GLU A 7 -20.06 7.29 1.25
C GLU A 7 -19.27 7.73 0.00
N ARG A 8 -18.24 8.58 0.19
CA ARG A 8 -17.36 9.06 -0.88
C ARG A 8 -16.45 7.98 -1.46
N TYR A 9 -15.77 7.21 -0.61
CA TYR A 9 -14.73 6.25 -1.03
C TYR A 9 -15.22 4.80 -1.13
N GLY A 10 -16.40 4.51 -0.60
CA GLY A 10 -16.90 3.14 -0.42
C GLY A 10 -16.24 2.43 0.75
N ARG A 11 -16.82 1.30 1.18
CA ARG A 11 -16.27 0.48 2.28
C ARG A 11 -14.84 0.05 1.98
N THR A 12 -14.59 -0.51 0.80
CA THR A 12 -13.26 -1.03 0.44
C THR A 12 -12.22 0.07 0.28
N GLY A 13 -12.58 1.21 -0.33
CA GLY A 13 -11.66 2.35 -0.50
C GLY A 13 -11.33 3.01 0.83
N PHE A 14 -12.32 3.19 1.71
CA PHE A 14 -12.10 3.71 3.05
C PHE A 14 -11.27 2.75 3.91
N ALA A 15 -11.54 1.44 3.85
CA ALA A 15 -10.73 0.43 4.49
C ALA A 15 -9.27 0.53 4.04
N ALA A 16 -9.00 0.55 2.73
CA ALA A 16 -7.65 0.67 2.18
C ALA A 16 -6.93 1.93 2.66
N LEU A 17 -7.60 3.10 2.63
CA LEU A 17 -7.02 4.35 3.13
C LEU A 17 -6.71 4.29 4.63
N SER A 18 -7.66 3.79 5.43
CA SER A 18 -7.46 3.62 6.87
C SER A 18 -6.32 2.67 7.20
N SER A 19 -6.16 1.60 6.41
CA SER A 19 -5.06 0.65 6.54
C SER A 19 -3.71 1.27 6.18
N VAL A 20 -3.63 2.12 5.15
CA VAL A 20 -2.38 2.83 4.81
C VAL A 20 -2.01 3.83 5.90
N ILE A 21 -2.99 4.60 6.39
CA ILE A 21 -2.79 5.56 7.49
C ILE A 21 -2.32 4.85 8.77
N TRP A 22 -2.75 3.61 8.99
CA TRP A 22 -2.32 2.80 10.13
C TRP A 22 -0.95 2.13 9.90
N ALA A 23 -0.73 1.54 8.72
CA ALA A 23 0.45 0.74 8.41
C ALA A 23 1.73 1.58 8.32
N LEU A 24 1.64 2.82 7.83
CA LEU A 24 2.81 3.71 7.71
C LEU A 24 3.42 4.06 9.09
N PRO A 25 2.64 4.55 10.08
CA PRO A 25 3.14 4.72 11.45
C PRO A 25 3.63 3.43 12.09
N MET A 26 2.95 2.30 11.88
CA MET A 26 3.37 1.01 12.44
C MET A 26 4.71 0.53 11.87
N ALA A 27 4.95 0.73 10.58
CA ALA A 27 6.22 0.39 9.94
C ALA A 27 7.37 1.28 10.48
N ALA A 28 7.13 2.59 10.62
CA ALA A 28 8.08 3.51 11.21
C ALA A 28 8.36 3.19 12.70
N TRP A 29 7.33 2.82 13.46
CA TRP A 29 7.44 2.43 14.87
C TRP A 29 8.19 1.09 15.05
N ALA A 30 7.98 0.12 14.17
CA ALA A 30 8.73 -1.14 14.20
C ALA A 30 10.22 -0.89 13.92
N GLY A 31 10.55 -0.06 12.93
CA GLY A 31 11.94 0.30 12.63
C GLY A 31 12.61 1.10 13.75
N SER A 32 11.89 2.02 14.42
CA SER A 32 12.46 2.77 15.55
C SER A 32 12.67 1.91 16.80
N SER A 33 11.85 0.87 16.98
CA SER A 33 11.99 -0.08 18.09
C SER A 33 13.22 -0.97 17.93
N ASP A 34 13.59 -1.33 16.69
CA ASP A 34 14.76 -2.15 16.36
C ASP A 34 16.10 -1.41 16.57
N LEU A 35 16.10 -0.09 16.36
CA LEU A 35 17.29 0.76 16.51
C LEU A 35 17.58 1.18 17.96
N SER A 36 16.72 0.83 18.93
CA SER A 36 16.90 1.21 20.34
C SER A 36 17.75 0.14 21.07
N PRO A 37 18.81 0.51 21.82
CA PRO A 37 19.58 -0.46 22.59
C PRO A 37 18.67 -1.18 23.61
N ILE A 38 18.46 -2.48 23.41
CA ILE A 38 17.64 -3.36 24.27
C ILE A 38 18.04 -3.21 25.75
N ASP A 39 19.32 -2.95 26.00
CA ASP A 39 19.90 -2.88 27.34
C ASP A 39 19.60 -1.55 28.07
N LYS A 40 19.07 -0.54 27.37
CA LYS A 40 18.81 0.80 27.91
C LYS A 40 17.34 1.24 27.88
N THR A 41 16.46 0.49 27.23
CA THR A 41 15.07 0.86 27.07
C THR A 41 14.15 -0.17 27.72
N ALA A 42 13.46 0.22 28.80
CA ALA A 42 12.38 -0.56 29.43
C ALA A 42 11.10 -0.66 28.57
N TYR A 43 11.24 -0.56 27.24
CA TYR A 43 10.17 -0.26 26.31
C TYR A 43 9.67 -1.41 25.40
N PRO A 44 10.27 -2.62 25.29
CA PRO A 44 9.74 -3.65 24.37
C PRO A 44 8.26 -3.98 24.60
N TRP A 45 7.85 -4.09 25.86
CA TRP A 45 6.46 -4.36 26.24
C TRP A 45 5.54 -3.15 26.03
N ILE A 46 6.03 -1.93 26.28
CA ILE A 46 5.28 -0.69 26.05
C ILE A 46 5.03 -0.51 24.55
N ALA A 47 6.08 -0.71 23.76
CA ALA A 47 6.07 -0.65 22.33
C ALA A 47 5.07 -1.70 21.78
N LEU A 48 5.20 -2.98 22.17
CA LEU A 48 4.25 -4.04 21.81
C LEU A 48 2.81 -3.65 22.17
N SER A 49 2.60 -3.11 23.36
CA SER A 49 1.28 -2.71 23.86
C SER A 49 0.66 -1.60 23.00
N ILE A 50 1.45 -0.59 22.61
CA ILE A 50 1.00 0.47 21.70
C ILE A 50 0.59 -0.14 20.35
N GLY A 51 1.42 -1.03 19.79
CA GLY A 51 1.12 -1.73 18.55
C GLY A 51 -0.18 -2.54 18.62
N LEU A 52 -0.40 -3.28 19.71
CA LEU A 52 -1.61 -4.07 19.94
C LEU A 52 -2.85 -3.18 20.11
N VAL A 53 -2.77 -2.10 20.88
CA VAL A 53 -3.88 -1.14 21.03
C VAL A 53 -4.24 -0.52 19.68
N MET A 54 -3.24 -0.07 18.92
CA MET A 54 -3.45 0.46 17.57
C MET A 54 -4.08 -0.57 16.64
N LEU A 55 -3.65 -1.84 16.69
CA LEU A 55 -4.22 -2.94 15.91
C LEU A 55 -5.69 -3.16 16.28
N LEU A 56 -6.01 -3.23 17.58
CA LEU A 56 -7.38 -3.40 18.06
C LEU A 56 -8.30 -2.26 17.61
N VAL A 57 -7.83 -1.01 17.72
CA VAL A 57 -8.59 0.16 17.24
C VAL A 57 -8.88 0.05 15.73
N TRP A 58 -7.88 -0.37 14.95
CA TRP A 58 -8.05 -0.58 13.51
C TRP A 58 -9.03 -1.72 13.20
N LEU A 59 -8.95 -2.85 13.88
CA LEU A 59 -9.89 -3.97 13.72
C LEU A 59 -11.33 -3.58 14.10
N VAL A 60 -11.52 -2.82 15.18
CA VAL A 60 -12.83 -2.29 15.57
C VAL A 60 -13.37 -1.35 14.49
N LEU A 61 -12.51 -0.51 13.89
CA LEU A 61 -12.91 0.37 12.79
C LEU A 61 -13.34 -0.43 11.55
N LEU A 62 -12.60 -1.48 11.17
CA LEU A 62 -12.94 -2.34 10.04
C LEU A 62 -14.23 -3.13 10.25
N THR A 63 -14.45 -3.68 11.44
CA THR A 63 -15.67 -4.43 11.76
C THR A 63 -16.90 -3.52 11.79
N ARG A 64 -16.77 -2.28 12.29
CA ARG A 64 -17.85 -1.28 12.23
C ARG A 64 -18.18 -0.85 10.81
N LEU A 65 -17.17 -0.77 9.93
CA LEU A 65 -17.34 -0.36 8.54
C LEU A 65 -18.29 -1.29 7.76
N ALA A 66 -18.30 -2.59 8.08
CA ALA A 66 -19.21 -3.56 7.47
C ALA A 66 -20.70 -3.25 7.71
N ARG A 67 -21.01 -2.56 8.81
CA ARG A 67 -22.39 -2.22 9.21
C ARG A 67 -22.89 -0.89 8.66
N ILE A 68 -22.01 -0.06 8.09
CA ILE A 68 -22.40 1.26 7.59
C ILE A 68 -23.14 1.07 6.25
N PRO A 69 -24.42 1.45 6.13
CA PRO A 69 -25.15 1.39 4.87
C PRO A 69 -24.52 2.38 3.88
N VAL A 70 -24.38 1.96 2.62
CA VAL A 70 -23.70 2.78 1.60
C VAL A 70 -24.52 2.74 0.32
N SER A 71 -24.66 3.89 -0.35
CA SER A 71 -25.45 3.93 -1.58
C SER A 71 -24.88 3.03 -2.69
N PRO A 72 -25.74 2.40 -3.53
CA PRO A 72 -25.32 1.63 -4.69
C PRO A 72 -24.89 2.59 -5.82
N ARG A 73 -23.66 3.09 -5.72
CA ARG A 73 -23.00 3.94 -6.73
C ARG A 73 -21.81 3.19 -7.34
N PRO A 74 -21.49 3.38 -8.63
CA PRO A 74 -20.24 2.90 -9.21
C PRO A 74 -19.05 3.52 -8.47
N ARG A 75 -18.22 2.67 -7.86
CA ARG A 75 -17.03 3.08 -7.09
C ARG A 75 -15.77 2.42 -7.63
N ARG A 76 -14.65 3.14 -7.55
CA ARG A 76 -13.35 2.72 -8.06
C ARG A 76 -12.82 1.46 -7.39
N PHE A 77 -12.95 1.35 -6.07
CA PHE A 77 -12.35 0.26 -5.30
C PHE A 77 -13.36 -0.80 -4.82
N ASP A 78 -14.58 -0.80 -5.37
CA ASP A 78 -15.57 -1.80 -5.02
C ASP A 78 -15.32 -3.11 -5.79
N LEU A 79 -14.68 -4.07 -5.13
CA LEU A 79 -14.32 -5.38 -5.68
C LEU A 79 -15.52 -6.16 -6.25
N ALA A 80 -16.72 -5.95 -5.72
CA ALA A 80 -17.92 -6.63 -6.21
C ALA A 80 -18.32 -6.11 -7.61
N GLN A 81 -18.01 -4.84 -7.90
CA GLN A 81 -18.35 -4.21 -9.16
C GLN A 81 -17.24 -4.30 -10.22
N MET A 82 -16.02 -4.64 -9.83
CA MET A 82 -14.88 -4.65 -10.74
C MET A 82 -14.96 -5.79 -11.76
N THR A 83 -14.59 -5.49 -13.00
CA THR A 83 -14.32 -6.51 -14.02
C THR A 83 -13.04 -7.31 -13.69
N THR A 84 -12.90 -8.53 -14.20
CA THR A 84 -11.67 -9.34 -14.05
C THR A 84 -10.38 -8.59 -14.42
N PRO A 85 -10.28 -7.88 -15.56
CA PRO A 85 -9.08 -7.10 -15.87
C PRO A 85 -8.86 -5.94 -14.90
N GLU A 86 -9.91 -5.26 -14.43
CA GLU A 86 -9.81 -4.20 -13.42
C GLU A 86 -9.25 -4.75 -12.09
N LYS A 87 -9.69 -5.93 -11.66
CA LYS A 87 -9.15 -6.62 -10.47
C LYS A 87 -7.67 -6.95 -10.64
N ARG A 88 -7.27 -7.53 -11.78
CA ARG A 88 -5.86 -7.89 -12.05
C ARG A 88 -4.93 -6.68 -11.99
N TRP A 89 -5.29 -5.58 -12.64
CA TRP A 89 -4.46 -4.37 -12.63
C TRP A 89 -4.48 -3.65 -11.29
N THR A 90 -5.59 -3.71 -10.56
CA THR A 90 -5.65 -3.19 -9.18
C THR A 90 -4.77 -4.01 -8.25
N LEU A 91 -4.77 -5.34 -8.35
CA LEU A 91 -3.87 -6.21 -7.59
C LEU A 91 -2.41 -5.95 -7.94
N GLY A 92 -2.09 -5.81 -9.23
CA GLY A 92 -0.74 -5.45 -9.67
C GLY A 92 -0.29 -4.10 -9.09
N PHE A 93 -1.14 -3.08 -9.13
CA PHE A 93 -0.87 -1.78 -8.52
C PHE A 93 -0.59 -1.92 -7.02
N LEU A 94 -1.44 -2.65 -6.28
CA LEU A 94 -1.25 -2.87 -4.85
C LEU A 94 0.04 -3.64 -4.55
N ALA A 95 0.40 -4.63 -5.38
CA ALA A 95 1.63 -5.38 -5.24
C ALA A 95 2.87 -4.48 -5.42
N PHE A 96 2.90 -3.64 -6.45
CA PHE A 96 4.02 -2.71 -6.65
C PHE A 96 4.11 -1.64 -5.56
N VAL A 97 2.98 -1.09 -5.10
CA VAL A 97 2.95 -0.15 -3.96
C VAL A 97 3.49 -0.83 -2.70
N THR A 98 3.04 -2.05 -2.42
CA THR A 98 3.49 -2.80 -1.23
C THR A 98 4.97 -3.14 -1.31
N GLY A 99 5.45 -3.59 -2.48
CA GLY A 99 6.87 -3.85 -2.73
C GLY A 99 7.75 -2.61 -2.55
N LEU A 100 7.30 -1.45 -3.04
CA LEU A 100 8.01 -0.19 -2.85
C LEU A 100 8.06 0.22 -1.37
N ILE A 101 6.94 0.11 -0.65
CA ILE A 101 6.89 0.41 0.79
C ILE A 101 7.83 -0.52 1.56
N ALA A 102 7.83 -1.82 1.25
CA ALA A 102 8.74 -2.78 1.89
C ALA A 102 10.21 -2.41 1.63
N TRP A 103 10.56 -2.08 0.38
CA TRP A 103 11.91 -1.65 0.02
C TRP A 103 12.32 -0.37 0.75
N LEU A 104 11.44 0.63 0.85
CA LEU A 104 11.72 1.88 1.57
C LEU A 104 11.92 1.65 3.08
N ASN A 105 11.14 0.77 3.69
CA ASN A 105 11.31 0.42 5.10
C ASN A 105 12.62 -0.34 5.36
N ALA A 106 12.95 -1.31 4.51
CA ALA A 106 14.24 -2.00 4.59
C ALA A 106 15.39 -1.01 4.37
N ALA A 107 15.27 -0.11 3.41
CA ALA A 107 16.27 0.89 3.13
C ALA A 107 16.49 1.88 4.28
N ALA A 108 15.44 2.18 5.06
CA ALA A 108 15.53 3.06 6.22
C ALA A 108 16.20 2.40 7.45
N THR A 109 16.30 1.07 7.49
CA THR A 109 16.82 0.32 8.65
C THR A 109 18.25 -0.18 8.46
N VAL A 110 18.77 -0.17 7.23
CA VAL A 110 20.14 -0.60 6.92
C VAL A 110 21.13 0.56 7.11
N ASP A 111 22.27 0.29 7.74
CA ASP A 111 23.42 1.20 7.71
C ASP A 111 24.12 1.14 6.34
N TRP A 112 24.11 2.27 5.63
CA TRP A 112 24.66 2.41 4.29
C TRP A 112 26.16 2.73 4.27
N GLY A 113 26.76 3.10 5.41
CA GLY A 113 28.18 3.47 5.50
C GLY A 113 29.11 2.38 4.96
N PRO A 114 28.98 1.12 5.40
CA PRO A 114 29.77 0.01 4.87
C PRO A 114 29.61 -0.19 3.37
N LEU A 115 28.38 -0.08 2.84
CA LEU A 115 28.11 -0.22 1.41
C LEU A 115 28.79 0.89 0.60
N GLY A 116 28.67 2.14 1.04
CA GLY A 116 29.30 3.30 0.39
C GLY A 116 30.83 3.19 0.37
N SER A 117 31.41 2.77 1.50
CA SER A 117 32.87 2.57 1.60
C SER A 117 33.36 1.47 0.65
N ALA A 118 32.67 0.33 0.58
CA ALA A 118 33.03 -0.77 -0.30
C ALA A 118 32.86 -0.44 -1.79
N ILE A 119 31.85 0.36 -2.15
CA ILE A 119 31.68 0.91 -3.50
C ILE A 119 32.85 1.84 -3.85
N SER A 120 33.23 2.74 -2.94
CA SER A 120 34.35 3.67 -3.16
C SER A 120 35.70 2.96 -3.30
N ALA A 121 35.85 1.79 -2.67
CA ALA A 121 36.99 0.90 -2.81
C ALA A 121 36.97 0.07 -4.11
N GLY A 122 35.97 0.24 -4.98
CA GLY A 122 35.88 -0.44 -6.28
C GLY A 122 35.42 -1.90 -6.21
N GLN A 123 34.83 -2.34 -5.10
CA GLN A 123 34.40 -3.73 -4.96
C GLN A 123 33.18 -4.04 -5.84
N THR A 124 33.31 -5.00 -6.76
CA THR A 124 32.27 -5.34 -7.75
C THR A 124 30.97 -5.84 -7.11
N GLY A 125 31.05 -6.66 -6.05
CA GLY A 125 29.86 -7.21 -5.38
C GLY A 125 28.94 -6.14 -4.81
N PRO A 126 29.44 -5.24 -3.93
CA PRO A 126 28.71 -4.08 -3.42
C PRO A 126 28.13 -3.16 -4.51
N ILE A 127 28.89 -2.92 -5.59
CA ILE A 127 28.41 -2.12 -6.73
C ILE A 127 27.20 -2.81 -7.38
N LEU A 128 27.30 -4.12 -7.65
CA LEU A 128 26.22 -4.88 -8.26
C LEU A 128 24.97 -4.88 -7.36
N LEU A 129 25.15 -5.04 -6.05
CA LEU A 129 24.06 -4.97 -5.09
C LEU A 129 23.36 -3.61 -5.14
N ALA A 130 24.10 -2.51 -5.13
CA ALA A 130 23.53 -1.16 -5.21
C ALA A 130 22.75 -0.94 -6.52
N VAL A 131 23.29 -1.42 -7.65
CA VAL A 131 22.59 -1.37 -8.94
C VAL A 131 21.29 -2.17 -8.90
N VAL A 132 21.30 -3.39 -8.37
CA VAL A 132 20.10 -4.23 -8.27
C VAL A 132 19.03 -3.56 -7.38
N LEU A 133 19.42 -2.99 -6.24
CA LEU A 133 18.50 -2.25 -5.37
C LEU A 133 17.91 -1.02 -6.06
N GLY A 134 18.73 -0.27 -6.80
CA GLY A 134 18.27 0.86 -7.60
C GLY A 134 17.29 0.45 -8.71
N VAL A 135 17.62 -0.58 -9.47
CA VAL A 135 16.76 -1.15 -10.53
C VAL A 135 15.44 -1.64 -9.93
N TYR A 136 15.46 -2.31 -8.78
CA TYR A 136 14.26 -2.74 -8.09
C TYR A 136 13.34 -1.55 -7.77
N ALA A 137 13.86 -0.48 -7.18
CA ALA A 137 13.09 0.71 -6.86
C ALA A 137 12.47 1.35 -8.12
N VAL A 138 13.24 1.45 -9.21
CA VAL A 138 12.74 1.96 -10.50
C VAL A 138 11.63 1.08 -11.06
N VAL A 139 11.79 -0.25 -11.05
CA VAL A 139 10.77 -1.20 -11.51
C VAL A 139 9.49 -1.09 -10.68
N MET A 140 9.59 -0.93 -9.36
CA MET A 140 8.42 -0.72 -8.52
C MET A 140 7.69 0.57 -8.90
N ILE A 141 8.38 1.69 -9.04
CA ILE A 141 7.77 2.98 -9.42
C ILE A 141 7.13 2.91 -10.81
N ALA A 142 7.84 2.34 -11.79
CA ALA A 142 7.32 2.16 -13.14
C ALA A 142 6.09 1.23 -13.16
N GLY A 143 6.14 0.16 -12.36
CA GLY A 143 5.04 -0.79 -12.17
C GLY A 143 3.80 -0.13 -11.56
N ILE A 144 3.97 0.71 -10.52
CA ILE A 144 2.88 1.52 -9.94
C ILE A 144 2.23 2.37 -11.02
N TRP A 145 3.03 3.14 -11.77
CA TRP A 145 2.52 4.04 -12.79
C TRP A 145 1.78 3.29 -13.90
N TYR A 146 2.38 2.21 -14.40
CA TYR A 146 1.81 1.39 -15.47
C TYR A 146 0.51 0.68 -15.02
N ALA A 147 0.55 -0.02 -13.89
CA ALA A 147 -0.61 -0.73 -13.36
C ALA A 147 -1.75 0.22 -13.00
N TRP A 148 -1.43 1.40 -12.44
CA TRP A 148 -2.42 2.44 -12.18
C TRP A 148 -3.08 2.94 -13.47
N GLY A 149 -2.31 3.17 -14.53
CA GLY A 149 -2.83 3.57 -15.84
C GLY A 149 -3.80 2.53 -16.41
N ARG A 150 -3.42 1.24 -16.37
CA ARG A 150 -4.26 0.13 -16.84
C ARG A 150 -5.53 -0.04 -16.00
N ALA A 151 -5.42 0.01 -14.67
CA ALA A 151 -6.57 -0.06 -13.77
C ALA A 151 -7.53 1.12 -13.99
N SER A 152 -7.00 2.33 -14.17
CA SER A 152 -7.80 3.54 -14.44
C SER A 152 -8.58 3.44 -15.75
N ARG A 153 -7.95 2.91 -16.81
CA ARG A 153 -8.62 2.69 -18.10
C ARG A 153 -9.73 1.64 -17.97
N ALA A 154 -9.47 0.52 -17.30
CA ALA A 154 -10.47 -0.52 -17.07
C ALA A 154 -11.68 0.02 -16.29
N TYR A 155 -11.44 0.81 -15.25
CA TYR A 155 -12.50 1.49 -14.50
C TYR A 155 -13.30 2.47 -15.37
N ALA A 156 -12.63 3.27 -16.21
CA ALA A 156 -13.29 4.20 -17.11
C ALA A 156 -14.21 3.47 -18.12
N HIS A 157 -13.77 2.34 -18.68
CA HIS A 157 -14.58 1.50 -19.55
C HIS A 157 -15.82 0.93 -18.84
N ARG A 158 -15.70 0.52 -17.58
CA ARG A 158 -16.84 0.06 -16.78
C ARG A 158 -17.88 1.17 -16.56
N ILE A 159 -17.43 2.38 -16.23
CA ILE A 159 -18.36 3.50 -16.02
C ILE A 159 -19.04 3.90 -17.33
N SER A 160 -18.32 3.94 -18.45
CA SER A 160 -18.90 4.33 -19.73
C SER A 160 -19.94 3.33 -20.24
N SER A 161 -19.68 2.03 -20.09
CA SER A 161 -20.63 0.96 -20.44
C SER A 161 -21.86 0.90 -19.53
N SER A 162 -21.78 1.44 -18.32
CA SER A 162 -22.90 1.50 -17.36
C SER A 162 -23.81 2.72 -17.55
N ARG A 163 -23.52 3.61 -18.51
CA ARG A 163 -24.39 4.78 -18.80
C ARG A 163 -25.62 4.35 -19.63
N PRO A 164 -26.83 4.82 -19.28
CA PRO A 164 -28.02 4.64 -20.12
C PRO A 164 -27.75 5.17 -21.54
N GLY A 165 -27.89 4.33 -22.56
CA GLY A 165 -27.68 4.68 -23.97
C GLY A 165 -26.36 4.21 -24.61
N ALA A 166 -25.50 3.48 -23.88
CA ALA A 166 -24.32 2.84 -24.49
C ALA A 166 -24.73 1.72 -25.46
N ALA A 167 -24.31 1.82 -26.72
CA ALA A 167 -24.54 0.77 -27.71
C ALA A 167 -23.92 -0.56 -27.25
N PRO A 168 -24.60 -1.71 -27.48
CA PRO A 168 -24.05 -3.01 -27.09
C PRO A 168 -22.72 -3.25 -27.80
N ALA A 169 -21.72 -3.72 -27.05
CA ALA A 169 -20.41 -4.05 -27.60
C ALA A 169 -20.56 -5.16 -28.67
N PRO A 170 -19.88 -5.05 -29.84
CA PRO A 170 -19.87 -6.11 -30.83
C PRO A 170 -19.27 -7.38 -30.21
N ARG A 171 -19.95 -8.51 -30.47
CA ARG A 171 -19.59 -9.84 -29.98
C ARG A 171 -18.32 -10.36 -30.63
#